data_AF-A0A7S7RC13-F1
#
_entry.id   AF-A0A7S7RC13-F1
#
_cell.length_a   1.000
_cell.length_b   1.000
_cell.length_c   1.000
_cell.angle_alpha   90.00
_cell.angle_beta   90.00
_cell.angle_gamma   90.00
#
_symmetry.space_group_name_H-M   'P 1'
#
loop_
_entity.id
_entity.type
_entity.pdbx_description
1 polymer ?
#
loop_
_entity_poly.entity_id
_entity_poly.type
_entity_poly.pdbx_seq_one_letter_code
_entity_poly.pdbx_strand_id
1 'polypeptide(L)'
;MTIPKKERMLHIIDQLESYADQMSEPIQTKLQQAKKQLSELDDQEVEQLTDKVFSKPATEQHINFNSPENLLHSCYSELDRLTKEEGAPEHLQEAVQEMRYYFSIEERDGFFP
;
A
#
# COMPACT_ATOMS: atom_id res chain seq x y z
N MET A 1 -16.66 12.21 8.10
CA MET A 1 -16.28 10.90 8.67
C MET A 1 -14.95 10.53 8.07
N THR A 2 -13.90 10.40 8.88
CA THR A 2 -12.61 9.84 8.43
C THR A 2 -12.81 8.35 8.24
N ILE A 3 -12.58 7.84 7.02
CA ILE A 3 -12.59 6.40 6.73
C ILE A 3 -11.48 5.76 7.58
N PRO A 4 -11.75 4.67 8.34
CA PRO A 4 -10.75 3.93 9.08
C PRO A 4 -9.56 3.51 8.19
N LYS A 5 -8.35 3.52 8.76
CA LYS A 5 -7.12 3.14 8.04
C LYS A 5 -7.24 1.74 7.40
N LYS A 6 -7.82 0.78 8.13
CA LYS A 6 -8.09 -0.58 7.63
C LYS A 6 -8.99 -0.57 6.40
N GLU A 7 -10.12 0.13 6.45
CA GLU A 7 -11.06 0.22 5.32
C GLU A 7 -10.40 0.87 4.10
N ARG A 8 -9.60 1.92 4.29
CA ARG A 8 -8.85 2.54 3.19
C ARG A 8 -7.82 1.59 2.57
N MET A 9 -7.07 0.86 3.39
CA MET A 9 -6.08 -0.12 2.88
C MET A 9 -6.76 -1.28 2.15
N LEU A 10 -7.89 -1.78 2.66
CA LEU A 10 -8.68 -2.80 1.99
C LEU A 10 -9.24 -2.30 0.66
N HIS A 11 -9.72 -1.06 0.60
CA HIS A 11 -10.21 -0.44 -0.63
C HIS A 11 -9.11 -0.38 -1.71
N ILE A 12 -7.91 0.08 -1.34
CA ILE A 12 -6.75 0.13 -2.24
C ILE A 12 -6.42 -1.30 -2.73
N ILE A 13 -6.38 -2.29 -1.83
CA ILE A 13 -6.09 -3.67 -2.23
C ILE A 13 -7.14 -4.20 -3.20
N ASP A 14 -8.42 -3.96 -2.96
CA ASP A 14 -9.50 -4.43 -3.83
C ASP A 14 -9.41 -3.80 -5.23
N GLN A 15 -9.02 -2.52 -5.34
CA GLN A 15 -8.77 -1.86 -6.63
C GLN A 15 -7.52 -2.40 -7.34
N LEU A 16 -6.49 -2.81 -6.59
CA LEU A 16 -5.29 -3.42 -7.15
C LEU A 16 -5.55 -4.87 -7.59
N GLU A 17 -6.38 -5.62 -6.87
CA GLU A 17 -6.76 -6.99 -7.20
C GLU A 17 -7.50 -7.08 -8.53
N SER A 18 -8.25 -6.05 -8.95
CA SER A 18 -8.89 -6.04 -10.27
C SER A 18 -7.89 -6.02 -11.44
N TYR A 19 -6.63 -5.67 -11.17
CA TYR A 19 -5.53 -5.71 -12.12
C TYR A 19 -4.48 -6.78 -11.78
N ALA A 20 -4.72 -7.62 -10.77
CA ALA A 20 -3.77 -8.63 -10.30
C ALA A 20 -3.29 -9.56 -11.41
N ASP A 21 -4.15 -9.90 -12.37
CA ASP A 21 -3.82 -10.81 -13.48
C ASP A 21 -2.65 -10.31 -14.37
N GLN A 22 -2.40 -9.00 -14.41
CA GLN A 22 -1.28 -8.40 -15.14
C GLN A 22 -0.05 -8.12 -14.26
N MET A 23 -0.17 -8.33 -12.95
CA MET A 23 0.91 -8.16 -11.99
C MET A 23 1.75 -9.43 -11.86
N SER A 24 3.00 -9.27 -11.42
CA SER A 24 3.87 -10.41 -11.12
C SER A 24 3.31 -11.24 -9.95
N GLU A 25 3.47 -12.56 -10.01
CA GLU A 25 3.05 -13.51 -8.94
C GLU A 25 3.52 -13.10 -7.53
N PRO A 26 4.73 -12.54 -7.34
CA PRO A 26 5.16 -12.01 -6.05
C PRO A 26 4.32 -10.84 -5.53
N ILE A 27 3.84 -9.93 -6.40
CA ILE A 27 2.96 -8.83 -5.98
C ILE A 27 1.61 -9.39 -5.55
N GLN A 28 1.03 -10.26 -6.38
CA GLN A 28 -0.28 -10.86 -6.09
C GLN A 28 -0.28 -11.57 -4.73
N THR A 29 0.79 -12.33 -4.46
CA THR A 29 0.97 -13.01 -3.17
C THR A 29 1.05 -12.02 -2.00
N LYS A 30 1.77 -10.91 -2.17
CA LYS A 30 1.89 -9.86 -1.15
C LYS A 30 0.57 -9.12 -0.91
N LEU A 31 -0.19 -8.83 -1.97
CA LEU A 31 -1.51 -8.20 -1.86
C LEU A 31 -2.49 -9.11 -1.12
N GLN A 32 -2.54 -10.39 -1.48
CA GLN A 32 -3.37 -11.38 -0.77
C GLN A 32 -2.94 -11.54 0.69
N GLN A 33 -1.64 -11.54 0.96
CA GLN A 33 -1.13 -11.60 2.33
C GLN A 33 -1.53 -10.35 3.13
N ALA A 34 -1.39 -9.15 2.56
CA ALA A 34 -1.81 -7.90 3.18
C ALA A 34 -3.33 -7.88 3.44
N LYS A 35 -4.13 -8.33 2.47
CA LYS A 35 -5.60 -8.45 2.59
C LYS A 35 -5.99 -9.37 3.73
N LYS A 36 -5.38 -10.57 3.77
CA LYS A 36 -5.63 -11.57 4.80
C LYS A 36 -5.29 -11.01 6.18
N GLN A 37 -4.12 -10.41 6.33
CA GLN A 37 -3.72 -9.79 7.60
C GLN A 37 -4.66 -8.66 8.02
N LEU A 38 -5.06 -7.78 7.09
CA LEU A 38 -6.02 -6.72 7.39
C LEU A 38 -7.38 -7.28 7.79
N SER A 39 -7.84 -8.37 7.17
CA SER A 39 -9.10 -9.02 7.55
C SER A 39 -9.06 -9.69 8.92
N GLU A 40 -7.88 -10.17 9.35
CA GLU A 40 -7.66 -10.81 10.65
C GLU A 40 -7.42 -9.81 11.79
N LEU A 41 -6.95 -8.59 11.48
CA LEU A 41 -6.69 -7.52 12.45
C LEU A 41 -7.93 -6.68 12.71
N ASP A 42 -8.17 -6.28 13.94
CA ASP A 42 -9.23 -5.29 14.26
C ASP A 42 -8.81 -3.87 13.86
N ASP A 43 -9.78 -2.97 13.65
CA ASP A 43 -9.52 -1.56 13.30
C ASP A 43 -8.54 -0.88 14.26
N GLN A 44 -8.71 -1.14 15.56
CA GLN A 44 -7.82 -0.60 16.61
C GLN A 44 -6.40 -1.17 16.52
N GLU A 45 -6.23 -2.42 16.10
CA GLU A 45 -4.90 -3.02 15.94
C GLU A 45 -4.19 -2.45 14.72
N VAL A 46 -4.91 -2.20 13.62
CA VAL A 46 -4.39 -1.54 12.43
C VAL A 46 -3.96 -0.11 12.74
N GLU A 47 -4.76 0.65 13.48
CA GLU A 47 -4.38 1.99 13.93
C GLU A 47 -3.13 1.98 14.81
N GLN A 48 -3.04 1.05 15.76
CA GLN A 48 -1.86 0.94 16.63
C GLN A 48 -0.60 0.49 15.90
N LEU A 49 -0.73 -0.39 14.90
CA LEU A 49 0.40 -0.86 14.10
C LEU A 49 0.97 0.29 13.27
N THR A 50 0.10 1.03 12.58
CA THR A 50 0.48 2.16 11.72
C THR A 50 1.04 3.34 12.52
N ASP A 51 0.46 3.68 13.68
CA ASP A 51 0.99 4.77 14.53
C ASP A 51 2.35 4.45 15.16
N LYS A 52 2.64 3.17 15.42
CA LYS A 52 3.92 2.74 15.99
C LYS A 52 5.08 2.74 14.99
N VAL A 53 4.82 2.71 13.69
CA VAL A 53 5.88 2.76 12.65
C VAL A 53 6.61 4.11 12.68
N PHE A 54 5.92 5.21 12.95
CA PHE A 54 6.50 6.56 12.86
C PHE A 54 6.78 7.22 14.22
N SER A 55 6.20 6.72 15.32
CA SER A 55 6.27 7.39 16.64
C SER A 55 7.41 6.94 17.55
N LYS A 56 8.19 5.92 17.19
CA LYS A 56 9.29 5.40 18.01
C LYS A 56 10.67 5.88 17.51
N PRO A 57 11.62 6.19 18.42
CA PRO A 57 13.01 6.43 18.06
C PRO A 57 13.57 5.27 17.24
N ALA A 58 14.40 5.55 16.23
CA ALA A 58 14.94 4.55 15.29
C ALA A 58 15.64 3.34 15.96
N THR A 59 16.06 3.46 17.22
CA THR A 59 16.68 2.40 18.02
C THR A 59 15.71 1.33 18.55
N GLU A 60 14.39 1.59 18.55
CA GLU A 60 13.36 0.65 19.03
C GLU A 60 12.29 0.32 17.97
N GLN A 61 12.49 0.80 16.74
CA GLN A 61 11.63 0.43 15.62
C GLN A 61 11.90 -1.03 15.25
N HIS A 62 11.14 -1.94 15.86
CA HIS A 62 10.88 -3.22 15.24
C HIS A 62 9.99 -2.95 14.02
N ILE A 63 10.62 -2.61 12.90
CA ILE A 63 9.94 -2.53 11.61
C ILE A 63 9.36 -3.92 11.36
N ASN A 64 8.05 -4.05 11.52
CA ASN A 64 7.37 -5.29 11.21
C ASN A 64 7.29 -5.40 9.69
N PHE A 65 8.28 -6.04 9.08
CA PHE A 65 8.36 -6.27 7.64
C PHE A 65 7.15 -7.05 7.09
N ASN A 66 6.41 -7.74 7.97
CA ASN A 66 5.17 -8.45 7.64
C ASN A 66 3.92 -7.63 8.01
N SER A 67 4.02 -6.32 8.26
CA SER A 67 2.82 -5.49 8.42
C SER A 67 2.16 -5.22 7.06
N PRO A 68 0.82 -5.09 7.00
CA PRO A 68 0.12 -4.78 5.76
C PRO A 68 0.63 -3.51 5.08
N GLU A 69 1.01 -2.50 5.88
CA GLU A 69 1.59 -1.25 5.41
C GLU A 69 2.94 -1.45 4.71
N ASN A 70 3.86 -2.22 5.31
CA ASN A 70 5.13 -2.52 4.66
C ASN A 70 4.97 -3.40 3.41
N LEU A 71 4.04 -4.35 3.43
CA LEU A 71 3.75 -5.19 2.27
C LEU A 71 3.26 -4.34 1.10
N LEU A 72 2.26 -3.49 1.34
CA LEU A 72 1.75 -2.52 0.36
C LEU A 72 2.86 -1.60 -0.12
N HIS A 73 3.56 -0.93 0.79
CA HIS A 73 4.67 -0.02 0.44
C HIS A 73 5.74 -0.73 -0.41
N SER A 74 6.02 -2.01 -0.15
CA SER A 74 6.98 -2.79 -0.95
C SER A 74 6.50 -3.09 -2.38
N CYS A 75 5.18 -3.10 -2.60
CA CYS A 75 4.57 -3.28 -3.93
C CYS A 75 4.48 -1.95 -4.69
N TYR A 76 4.51 -0.80 -3.99
CA TYR A 76 4.31 0.53 -4.58
C TYR A 76 5.15 0.78 -5.83
N SER A 77 6.47 0.57 -5.74
CA SER A 77 7.39 0.88 -6.84
C SER A 77 7.10 0.09 -8.12
N GLU A 78 6.57 -1.12 -7.98
CA GLU A 78 6.23 -1.97 -9.12
C GLU A 78 4.84 -1.60 -9.67
N LEU A 79 3.89 -1.29 -8.79
CA LEU A 79 2.57 -0.75 -9.18
C LEU A 79 2.69 0.61 -9.89
N ASP A 80 3.54 1.52 -9.40
CA ASP A 80 3.84 2.82 -10.02
C ASP A 80 4.58 2.67 -11.36
N ARG A 81 5.30 1.57 -11.55
CA ARG A 81 5.86 1.24 -12.86
C ARG A 81 4.77 0.77 -13.82
N LEU A 82 3.86 -0.08 -13.35
CA LEU A 82 2.74 -0.60 -14.15
C LEU A 82 1.78 0.51 -14.59
N THR A 83 1.55 1.54 -13.76
CA THR A 83 0.73 2.70 -14.15
C THR A 83 1.33 3.52 -15.31
N LYS A 84 2.64 3.42 -15.52
CA LYS A 84 3.38 4.08 -16.61
C LYS A 84 3.45 3.25 -17.89
N GLU A 85 2.95 2.02 -17.88
CA GLU A 85 2.91 1.16 -19.06
C GLU A 85 1.76 1.55 -20.00
N GLU A 86 1.99 1.39 -21.30
CA GLU A 86 1.03 1.76 -22.34
C GLU A 86 -0.17 0.79 -22.30
N GLY A 87 -1.34 1.30 -21.92
CA GLY A 87 -2.55 0.49 -21.71
C GLY A 87 -2.91 0.22 -20.25
N ALA A 88 -2.19 0.81 -19.29
CA ALA A 88 -2.55 0.76 -17.89
C ALA A 88 -3.97 1.32 -17.67
N PRO A 89 -4.84 0.59 -16.96
CA PRO A 89 -6.21 1.04 -16.77
C PRO A 89 -6.28 2.16 -15.73
N GLU A 90 -7.27 3.04 -15.90
CA GLU A 90 -7.46 4.24 -15.06
C GLU A 90 -7.62 3.89 -13.57
N HIS A 91 -8.31 2.79 -13.25
CA HIS A 91 -8.47 2.33 -11.87
C HIS A 91 -7.16 1.94 -11.18
N LEU A 92 -6.14 1.48 -11.94
CA LEU A 92 -4.82 1.20 -11.38
C LEU A 92 -4.10 2.52 -11.03
N GLN A 93 -4.24 3.53 -11.88
CA GLN A 93 -3.64 4.85 -11.64
C GLN A 93 -4.28 5.50 -10.41
N GLU A 94 -5.61 5.43 -10.29
CA GLU A 94 -6.35 5.89 -9.11
C GLU A 94 -5.90 5.17 -7.83
N ALA A 95 -5.82 3.84 -7.85
CA ALA A 95 -5.39 3.05 -6.70
C ALA A 95 -3.97 3.40 -6.24
N VAL A 96 -3.03 3.54 -7.18
CA VAL A 96 -1.64 3.94 -6.87
C VAL A 96 -1.58 5.37 -6.36
N GLN A 97 -2.41 6.27 -6.89
CA GLN A 97 -2.49 7.65 -6.42
C GLN A 97 -3.07 7.75 -5.00
N GLU A 98 -4.11 6.97 -4.69
CA GLU A 98 -4.64 6.84 -3.32
C GLU A 98 -3.60 6.29 -2.37
N MET A 99 -2.88 5.26 -2.80
CA MET A 99 -1.80 4.64 -2.03
C MET A 99 -0.65 5.62 -1.76
N ARG A 100 -0.28 6.41 -2.76
CA ARG A 100 0.72 7.47 -2.63
C ARG A 100 0.31 8.53 -1.61
N TYR A 101 -0.96 8.98 -1.67
CA TYR A 101 -1.51 9.94 -0.72
C TYR A 101 -1.55 9.35 0.71
N TYR A 102 -1.98 8.10 0.83
CA TYR A 102 -2.06 7.40 2.11
C TYR A 102 -0.71 7.28 2.80
N PHE A 103 0.33 6.88 2.06
CA PHE A 103 1.69 6.73 2.59
C PHE A 103 2.49 8.03 2.63
N SER A 104 1.91 9.15 2.20
CA SER A 104 2.64 10.43 2.05
C SER A 104 3.95 10.26 1.26
N ILE A 105 3.92 9.42 0.21
CA ILE A 105 5.10 9.19 -0.63
C ILE A 105 5.33 10.45 -1.45
N GLU A 106 6.37 11.19 -1.08
CA GLU A 106 6.83 12.35 -1.84
C GLU A 106 7.14 11.92 -3.28
N GLU A 107 6.68 12.71 -4.26
CA GLU A 107 7.22 12.55 -5.61
C GLU A 107 8.71 12.81 -5.48
N ARG A 108 9.54 11.85 -5.90
CA ARG A 108 10.90 12.19 -6.28
C ARG A 108 10.80 12.98 -7.58
N ASP A 109 10.38 14.23 -7.45
CA ASP A 109 10.46 15.26 -8.47
C ASP A 109 11.94 15.59 -8.65
N GLY A 110 12.60 14.71 -9.40
CA GLY A 110 14.00 14.79 -9.77
C GLY A 110 14.17 14.97 -11.26
N PHE A 111 13.25 15.64 -11.97
CA PHE A 111 13.50 16.20 -13.30
C PHE A 111 12.44 17.24 -13.69
N PHE A 112 12.61 18.50 -13.27
CA PHE A 112 12.04 19.64 -13.99
C PHE A 112 13.09 20.11 -15.02
N PRO A 113 12.76 20.21 -16.33
CA PRO A 113 13.64 20.80 -17.33
C PRO A 113 13.87 22.30 -17.13
#